data_AF-A0A512JFV4-F1
#
_entry.id   AF-A0A512JFV4-F1
#
_cell.length_a   1.000
_cell.length_b   1.000
_cell.length_c   1.000
_cell.angle_alpha   90.00
_cell.angle_beta   90.00
_cell.angle_gamma   90.00
#
_symmetry.space_group_name_H-M   'P 1'
#
loop_
_entity.id
_entity.type
_entity.pdbx_description
1 polymer ?
#
loop_
_entity_poly.entity_id
_entity_poly.type
_entity_poly.pdbx_seq_one_letter_code
_entity_poly.pdbx_strand_id
1 'polypeptide(L)'
;MGEVAGMSLRIVALLAAVFCAAAPVLAREPAKPVASIRNREPALSPARERQARCGAEWRGLSAADKTSRGPSWPQFYNKCVKRLKASQR
;
A
#
# COMPACT_ATOMS: atom_id res chain seq x y z
N MET A 1 -26.42 -19.47 12.38
CA MET A 1 -26.00 -19.91 11.03
C MET A 1 -26.91 -19.23 10.02
N GLY A 2 -26.38 -18.41 9.12
CA GLY A 2 -27.10 -17.83 7.99
C GLY A 2 -27.30 -16.31 8.04
N GLU A 3 -26.32 -15.51 7.58
CA GLU A 3 -26.59 -14.18 6.96
C GLU A 3 -25.38 -13.50 6.28
N VAL A 4 -24.20 -14.11 6.19
CA VAL A 4 -23.01 -13.45 5.58
C VAL A 4 -22.78 -13.75 4.09
N ALA A 5 -23.57 -14.65 3.48
CA ALA A 5 -23.35 -15.08 2.09
C ALA A 5 -24.01 -14.16 1.03
N GLY A 6 -25.05 -13.40 1.41
CA GLY A 6 -25.83 -12.59 0.45
C GLY A 6 -25.23 -11.23 0.09
N MET A 7 -24.48 -10.62 1.00
CA MET A 7 -23.98 -9.24 0.84
C MET A 7 -22.79 -9.17 -0.13
N SER A 8 -21.95 -10.20 -0.19
CA SER A 8 -20.74 -10.23 -1.03
C SER A 8 -21.02 -10.31 -2.52
N LEU A 9 -22.13 -10.94 -2.95
CA LEU A 9 -22.36 -11.17 -4.38
C LEU A 9 -22.90 -9.92 -5.10
N ARG A 10 -23.62 -9.04 -4.40
CA ARG A 10 -24.16 -7.79 -4.99
C ARG A 10 -23.11 -6.71 -5.17
N ILE A 11 -22.11 -6.66 -4.27
CA ILE A 11 -21.02 -5.69 -4.35
C ILE A 11 -20.11 -5.99 -5.57
N VAL A 12 -19.88 -7.27 -5.87
CA VAL A 12 -19.08 -7.69 -7.04
C VAL A 12 -19.79 -7.33 -8.36
N ALA A 13 -21.11 -7.51 -8.42
CA ALA A 13 -21.87 -7.21 -9.64
C ALA A 13 -21.92 -5.70 -9.97
N LEU A 14 -21.98 -4.83 -8.95
CA LEU A 14 -22.01 -3.38 -9.16
C LEU A 14 -20.64 -2.79 -9.54
N LEU A 15 -19.54 -3.36 -9.05
CA LEU A 15 -18.18 -2.92 -9.40
C LEU A 15 -17.78 -3.26 -10.84
N ALA A 16 -18.34 -4.34 -11.42
CA ALA A 16 -18.03 -4.75 -12.79
C ALA A 16 -18.63 -3.82 -13.86
N ALA A 17 -19.81 -3.23 -13.62
CA ALA A 17 -20.50 -2.39 -14.61
C ALA A 17 -19.84 -1.01 -14.81
N VAL A 18 -19.11 -0.50 -13.81
CA VAL A 18 -18.49 0.84 -13.86
C VAL A 18 -17.16 0.84 -14.63
N PHE A 19 -16.50 -0.31 -14.77
CA PHE A 19 -15.14 -0.36 -15.32
C PHE A 19 -15.06 -0.37 -16.86
N CYS A 20 -16.17 -0.57 -17.58
CA CYS A 20 -16.14 -0.78 -19.03
C CYS A 20 -16.46 0.46 -19.90
N ALA A 21 -16.65 1.65 -19.34
CA ALA A 21 -17.10 2.84 -20.09
C ALA A 21 -16.05 3.96 -20.26
N ALA A 22 -14.77 3.69 -20.02
CA ALA A 22 -13.70 4.67 -20.22
C ALA A 22 -12.66 4.15 -21.22
N ALA A 23 -13.01 4.12 -22.52
CA ALA A 23 -12.03 4.02 -23.58
C ALA A 23 -11.28 5.36 -23.70
N PRO A 24 -9.96 5.44 -23.45
CA PRO A 24 -9.21 6.64 -23.79
C PRO A 24 -9.13 6.71 -25.31
N VAL A 25 -9.81 7.70 -25.88
CA VAL A 25 -9.57 8.14 -27.26
C VAL A 25 -8.09 8.46 -27.39
N LEU A 26 -7.37 7.62 -28.13
CA LEU A 26 -5.97 7.80 -28.45
C LEU A 26 -5.86 8.93 -29.49
N ALA A 27 -6.11 10.16 -29.05
CA ALA A 27 -5.86 11.35 -29.84
C ALA A 27 -4.33 11.52 -29.91
N ARG A 28 -3.77 11.14 -31.06
CA ARG A 28 -2.38 11.44 -31.45
C ARG A 28 -2.26 12.96 -31.58
N GLU A 29 -1.68 13.62 -30.58
CA GLU A 29 -1.10 14.96 -30.71
C GLU A 29 0.42 14.88 -30.98
N PRO A 30 1.00 15.81 -31.75
CA PRO A 30 2.39 15.75 -32.20
C PRO A 30 3.38 15.98 -31.05
N ALA A 31 4.45 15.19 -31.06
CA ALA A 31 5.50 15.17 -30.06
C ALA A 31 6.21 16.54 -29.91
N LYS A 32 6.04 17.16 -28.74
CA LYS A 32 6.96 18.17 -28.19
C LYS A 32 8.09 17.46 -27.43
N PRO A 33 9.31 18.03 -27.39
CA PRO A 33 10.50 17.31 -26.98
C PRO A 33 10.39 16.81 -25.54
N VAL A 34 10.74 15.54 -25.37
CA VAL A 34 10.79 14.82 -24.10
C VAL A 34 11.77 15.54 -23.17
N ALA A 35 11.23 16.38 -22.29
CA ALA A 35 11.91 16.73 -21.06
C ALA A 35 12.16 15.41 -20.34
N SER A 36 13.44 15.03 -20.28
CA SER A 36 13.99 13.88 -19.57
C SER A 36 13.07 13.38 -18.48
N ILE A 37 12.48 12.20 -18.67
CA ILE A 37 11.93 11.41 -17.57
C ILE A 37 13.13 11.08 -16.70
N ARG A 38 13.47 12.01 -15.79
CA ARG A 38 14.24 11.66 -14.61
C ARG A 38 13.46 10.50 -14.02
N ASN A 39 14.10 9.34 -13.98
CA ASN A 39 13.74 8.23 -13.14
C ASN A 39 13.65 8.74 -11.70
N ARG A 40 12.58 9.47 -11.41
CA ARG A 40 12.20 9.92 -10.09
C ARG A 40 11.27 8.80 -9.65
N GLU A 41 11.90 7.67 -9.27
CA GLU A 41 11.29 6.85 -8.24
C GLU A 41 10.79 7.83 -7.18
N PRO A 42 9.47 7.86 -6.89
CA PRO A 42 8.95 8.83 -5.94
C PRO A 42 9.69 8.58 -4.64
N ALA A 43 10.65 9.45 -4.32
CA ALA A 43 11.44 9.35 -3.11
C ALA A 43 10.42 9.27 -1.97
N LEU A 44 10.29 8.07 -1.41
CA LEU A 44 9.30 7.81 -0.37
C LEU A 44 9.63 8.81 0.73
N SER A 45 8.64 9.61 1.13
CA SER A 45 8.83 10.51 2.26
C SER A 45 9.40 9.71 3.43
N PRO A 46 10.22 10.30 4.32
CA PRO A 46 10.82 9.56 5.43
C PRO A 46 9.77 8.88 6.33
N ALA A 47 8.52 9.34 6.31
CA ALA A 47 7.38 8.65 6.92
C ALA A 47 6.95 7.37 6.17
N ARG A 48 6.87 7.42 4.83
CA ARG A 48 6.57 6.27 3.98
C ARG A 48 7.66 5.21 4.03
N GLU A 49 8.93 5.61 4.03
CA GLU A 49 10.03 4.65 4.13
C GLU A 49 10.04 3.91 5.48
N ARG A 50 9.72 4.60 6.58
CA ARG A 50 9.53 3.96 7.89
C ARG A 50 8.41 2.94 7.87
N GLN A 51 7.27 3.27 7.27
CA GLN A 51 6.15 2.33 7.14
C GLN A 51 6.52 1.12 6.27
N ALA A 52 7.24 1.33 5.18
CA ALA A 52 7.71 0.26 4.31
C ALA A 52 8.68 -0.68 5.04
N ARG A 53 9.69 -0.13 5.73
CA ARG A 53 10.68 -0.91 6.52
C ARG A 53 10.01 -1.68 7.65
N CYS A 54 9.23 -1.01 8.51
CA CYS A 54 8.54 -1.67 9.60
C CYS A 54 7.49 -2.68 9.09
N GLY A 55 6.87 -2.43 7.94
CA GLY A 55 5.91 -3.33 7.31
C GLY A 55 6.54 -4.58 6.74
N ALA A 56 7.72 -4.46 6.12
CA ALA A 56 8.50 -5.58 5.64
C ALA A 56 8.94 -6.48 6.82
N GLU A 57 9.49 -5.88 7.89
CA GLU A 57 9.87 -6.61 9.10
C GLU A 57 8.68 -7.40 9.66
N TRP A 58 7.54 -6.73 9.89
CA TRP A 58 6.36 -7.38 10.47
C TRP A 58 5.79 -8.50 9.61
N ARG A 59 5.75 -8.33 8.28
CA ARG A 59 5.29 -9.41 7.38
C ARG A 59 6.23 -10.62 7.42
N GLY A 60 7.53 -10.39 7.60
CA GLY A 60 8.53 -11.46 7.75
C GLY A 60 8.51 -12.18 9.11
N LEU A 61 7.81 -11.65 10.12
CA LEU A 61 7.72 -12.30 11.43
C LEU A 61 6.72 -13.46 11.43
N SER A 62 7.08 -14.54 12.14
CA SER A 62 6.17 -15.63 12.45
C SER A 62 5.04 -15.19 13.39
N ALA A 63 3.98 -15.99 13.52
CA ALA A 63 2.89 -15.69 14.45
C ALA A 63 3.38 -15.65 15.92
N ALA A 64 4.29 -16.56 16.30
CA ALA A 64 4.89 -16.58 17.63
C ALA A 64 5.70 -15.30 17.90
N ASP A 65 6.48 -14.87 16.92
CA ASP A 65 7.26 -13.63 16.99
C ASP A 65 6.39 -12.38 17.12
N LYS A 66 5.25 -12.34 16.41
CA LYS A 66 4.29 -11.24 16.48
C LYS A 66 3.68 -11.13 17.88
N THR A 67 3.33 -12.26 18.49
CA THR A 67 2.82 -12.31 19.87
C THR A 67 3.83 -11.75 20.88
N SER A 68 5.12 -12.08 20.73
CA SER A 68 6.19 -11.60 21.63
C SER A 68 6.55 -10.12 21.43
N ARG A 69 6.53 -9.62 20.19
CA ARG A 69 6.95 -8.24 19.86
C ARG A 69 5.81 -7.21 20.02
N GLY A 70 4.58 -7.68 20.06
CA GLY A 70 3.36 -6.92 20.30
C GLY A 70 2.26 -7.47 19.39
N PRO A 71 1.19 -8.11 19.89
CA PRO A 71 0.25 -8.92 19.09
C PRO A 71 -0.49 -8.16 17.99
N SER A 72 -0.43 -6.82 18.00
CA SER A 72 -1.06 -5.96 17.01
C SER A 72 -0.03 -5.12 16.24
N TRP A 73 -0.32 -4.94 14.95
CA TRP A 73 0.44 -4.08 14.04
C TRP A 73 0.77 -2.67 14.60
N PRO A 74 -0.19 -1.89 15.14
CA PRO A 74 0.12 -0.55 15.68
C PRO A 74 1.09 -0.59 16.87
N GLN A 75 1.06 -1.64 17.69
CA GLN A 75 1.94 -1.79 18.84
C GLN A 75 3.38 -2.07 18.42
N PHE A 76 3.59 -2.92 17.41
CA PHE A 76 4.89 -3.15 16.79
C PHE A 76 5.39 -1.90 16.05
N TYR A 77 4.54 -1.27 15.25
CA TYR A 77 4.90 -0.09 14.45
C TYR A 77 5.44 1.04 15.34
N ASN A 78 4.78 1.33 16.47
CA ASN A 78 5.22 2.35 17.42
C ASN A 78 6.63 2.07 17.97
N LYS A 79 6.93 0.80 18.29
CA LYS A 79 8.29 0.39 18.74
C LYS A 79 9.32 0.49 17.62
N CYS A 80 8.97 0.02 16.43
CA CYS A 80 9.83 0.06 15.25
C CYS A 80 10.20 1.49 14.88
N VAL A 81 9.23 2.40 14.79
CA VAL A 81 9.48 3.82 14.48
C VAL A 81 10.32 4.51 15.55
N LYS A 82 10.14 4.19 16.84
CA LYS A 82 11.00 4.71 17.91
C LYS A 82 12.46 4.29 17.72
N ARG A 83 12.71 3.00 17.43
CA ARG A 83 14.05 2.48 17.13
C ARG A 83 14.65 3.16 15.89
N LEU A 84 13.87 3.28 14.81
CA LEU A 84 14.29 3.86 13.55
C LEU A 84 14.58 5.37 13.66
N LYS A 85 13.85 6.10 14.52
CA LYS A 85 14.15 7.51 14.83
C LYS A 85 15.42 7.66 15.66
N ALA A 86 15.69 6.75 16.61
CA ALA A 86 16.91 6.76 17.40
C ALA A 86 18.17 6.52 16.56
N SER A 87 18.08 5.68 15.51
CA SER A 87 19.18 5.42 14.58
C SER A 87 19.35 6.48 13.48
N GLN A 88 18.40 7.41 13.31
CA GLN A 88 18.44 8.50 12.31
C GLN A 88 18.74 9.86 12.96
N ARG A 89 19.43 9.86 14.11
CA ARG A 89 19.80 11.07 14.84
C ARG A 89 21.23 11.48 14.56
#